data_AF-A0A7C8HZG5-F1
#
_entry.id   AF-A0A7C8HZG5-F1
#
_cell.length_a   1.000
_cell.length_b   1.000
_cell.length_c   1.000
_cell.angle_alpha   90.00
_cell.angle_beta   90.00
_cell.angle_gamma   90.00
#
_symmetry.space_group_name_H-M   'P 1'
#
loop_
_entity.id
_entity.type
_entity.pdbx_description
1 polymer ?
#
loop_
_entity_poly.entity_id
_entity_poly.type
_entity_poly.pdbx_seq_one_letter_code
_entity_poly.pdbx_strand_id
1 'polypeptide(L)'
;MSAPNGLRQNICNISGPGMLRREMDENRITACLPPELQYACRYWMDHLERSHGSIEDGDATHRFLEKHLLHWLEAMSLMHDTSLCVHLVARLRLLVTPSSHAVASFLHDASRFVLRFVSVLAEAPLQIYSSALLFSPWTSIVREVFID
;
A
#
# COMPACT_ATOMS: atom_id res chain seq x y z
N MET A 1 -1.95 -4.10 -12.22
CA MET A 1 -2.45 -3.65 -10.90
C MET A 1 -3.40 -2.45 -10.99
N SER A 2 -3.22 -1.52 -11.93
CA SER A 2 -4.12 -0.34 -12.11
C SER A 2 -5.28 -0.54 -13.12
N ALA A 3 -5.60 -1.78 -13.49
CA ALA A 3 -6.69 -2.10 -14.41
C ALA A 3 -8.07 -1.87 -13.75
N PRO A 4 -9.21 -1.89 -14.48
CA PRO A 4 -10.55 -1.68 -13.91
C PRO A 4 -10.91 -2.61 -12.75
N ASN A 5 -10.44 -3.87 -12.80
CA ASN A 5 -10.60 -4.85 -11.72
C ASN A 5 -9.37 -4.93 -10.80
N GLY A 6 -8.52 -3.91 -10.83
CA GLY A 6 -7.28 -3.83 -10.07
C GLY A 6 -7.45 -3.21 -8.68
N LEU A 7 -6.36 -2.69 -8.16
CA LEU A 7 -6.30 -2.02 -6.86
C LEU A 7 -7.18 -0.77 -6.83
N ARG A 8 -8.03 -0.70 -5.82
CA ARG A 8 -8.92 0.44 -5.52
C ARG A 8 -9.28 0.41 -4.04
N GLN A 9 -9.72 1.55 -3.52
CA GLN A 9 -10.21 1.65 -2.15
C GLN A 9 -11.43 0.77 -1.97
N ASN A 10 -11.47 0.08 -0.83
CA ASN A 10 -12.55 -0.82 -0.48
C ASN A 10 -12.79 -1.90 -1.54
N ILE A 11 -11.71 -2.59 -1.93
CA ILE A 11 -11.74 -3.59 -3.01
C ILE A 11 -12.74 -4.71 -2.74
N CYS A 12 -12.97 -5.03 -1.47
CA CYS A 12 -13.93 -6.03 -1.03
C CYS A 12 -15.35 -5.49 -0.77
N ASN A 13 -15.61 -4.19 -0.96
CA ASN A 13 -16.89 -3.52 -0.66
C ASN A 13 -17.38 -3.67 0.80
N ILE A 14 -16.44 -3.69 1.74
CA ILE A 14 -16.62 -3.79 3.18
C ILE A 14 -17.58 -2.70 3.67
N SER A 15 -18.47 -3.04 4.61
CA SER A 15 -19.57 -2.17 5.04
C SER A 15 -19.14 -0.92 5.80
N GLY A 16 -17.93 -0.90 6.38
CA GLY A 16 -17.40 0.28 7.04
C GLY A 16 -15.98 0.11 7.57
N PRO A 17 -15.34 1.21 8.00
CA PRO A 17 -13.94 1.22 8.40
C PRO A 17 -13.66 0.40 9.67
N GLY A 18 -14.66 0.15 10.51
CA GLY A 18 -14.51 -0.62 11.75
C GLY A 18 -14.59 -2.15 11.58
N MET A 19 -14.90 -2.66 10.38
CA MET A 19 -14.98 -4.12 10.17
C MET A 19 -13.60 -4.75 10.33
N LEU A 20 -13.52 -5.75 11.22
CA LEU A 20 -12.26 -6.43 11.49
C LEU A 20 -11.98 -7.46 10.41
N ARG A 21 -10.71 -7.56 9.98
CA ARG A 21 -10.26 -8.53 8.98
C ARG A 21 -10.63 -9.96 9.37
N ARG A 22 -10.54 -10.31 10.66
CA ARG A 22 -10.87 -11.64 11.20
C ARG A 22 -12.37 -12.01 11.10
N GLU A 23 -13.23 -11.02 10.87
CA GLU A 23 -14.70 -11.20 10.77
C GLU A 23 -15.15 -11.31 9.31
N MET A 24 -14.22 -11.19 8.35
CA MET A 24 -14.52 -11.24 6.92
C MET A 24 -14.53 -12.68 6.38
N ASP A 25 -15.42 -12.94 5.42
CA ASP A 25 -15.47 -14.22 4.69
C ASP A 25 -14.31 -14.31 3.68
N GLU A 26 -13.50 -15.37 3.79
CA GLU A 26 -12.39 -15.65 2.88
C GLU A 26 -12.85 -15.85 1.43
N ASN A 27 -14.06 -16.37 1.19
CA ASN A 27 -14.58 -16.54 -0.17
C ASN A 27 -14.81 -15.18 -0.84
N ARG A 28 -15.28 -14.19 -0.07
CA ARG A 28 -15.46 -12.83 -0.56
C ARG A 28 -14.11 -12.18 -0.87
N ILE A 29 -13.12 -12.38 -0.01
CA ILE A 29 -11.78 -11.82 -0.21
C ILE A 29 -11.12 -12.40 -1.46
N THR A 30 -11.17 -13.72 -1.62
CA THR A 30 -10.61 -14.40 -2.80
C THR A 30 -11.34 -14.02 -4.10
N ALA A 31 -12.65 -13.73 -4.05
CA ALA A 31 -13.38 -13.20 -5.20
C ALA A 31 -12.97 -11.77 -5.57
N CYS A 32 -12.63 -10.93 -4.59
CA CYS A 32 -12.21 -9.55 -4.82
C CYS A 32 -10.70 -9.39 -5.10
N LEU A 33 -9.89 -10.34 -4.63
CA LEU A 33 -8.45 -10.44 -4.84
C LEU A 33 -8.14 -11.75 -5.58
N PRO A 34 -8.33 -11.80 -6.90
CA PRO A 34 -8.04 -12.99 -7.69
C PRO A 34 -6.54 -13.36 -7.62
N PRO A 35 -6.17 -14.61 -7.88
CA PRO A 35 -4.79 -15.10 -7.72
C PRO A 35 -3.73 -14.25 -8.41
N GLU A 36 -4.02 -13.71 -9.59
CA GLU A 36 -3.11 -12.88 -10.37
C GLU A 36 -2.85 -11.53 -9.69
N LEU A 37 -3.88 -10.95 -9.05
CA LEU A 37 -3.73 -9.70 -8.31
C LEU A 37 -2.99 -9.93 -7.00
N GLN A 38 -3.25 -11.04 -6.30
CA GLN A 38 -2.47 -11.41 -5.11
C GLN A 38 -1.00 -11.60 -5.43
N TYR A 39 -0.71 -12.32 -6.53
CA TYR A 39 0.65 -12.52 -7.03
C TYR A 39 1.30 -11.18 -7.34
N ALA A 40 0.63 -10.31 -8.09
CA ALA A 40 1.16 -8.99 -8.41
C ALA A 40 1.45 -8.18 -7.13
N CYS A 41 0.53 -8.14 -6.16
CA CYS A 41 0.72 -7.43 -4.90
C CYS A 41 1.95 -7.91 -4.10
N ARG A 42 2.23 -9.23 -4.09
CA ARG A 42 3.37 -9.79 -3.35
C ARG A 42 4.70 -9.64 -4.07
N TYR A 43 4.71 -9.76 -5.40
CA TYR A 43 5.95 -9.98 -6.17
C TYR A 43 6.34 -8.84 -7.12
N TRP A 44 5.51 -7.81 -7.33
CA TRP A 44 5.86 -6.73 -8.27
C TRP A 44 7.21 -6.07 -7.95
N MET A 45 7.55 -5.97 -6.67
CA MET A 45 8.83 -5.45 -6.20
C MET A 45 10.02 -6.37 -6.52
N ASP A 46 9.86 -7.68 -6.35
CA ASP A 46 10.92 -8.63 -6.67
C ASP A 46 11.21 -8.59 -8.18
N HIS A 47 10.19 -8.38 -9.01
CA HIS A 47 10.37 -8.15 -10.45
C HIS A 47 11.10 -6.83 -10.73
N LEU A 48 10.75 -5.74 -10.04
CA LEU A 48 11.43 -4.46 -10.18
C LEU A 48 12.92 -4.58 -9.86
N GLU A 49 13.27 -5.19 -8.71
CA GLU A 49 14.67 -5.37 -8.29
C GLU A 49 15.45 -6.27 -9.26
N ARG A 50 14.87 -7.41 -9.66
CA ARG A 50 15.53 -8.36 -10.59
C ARG A 50 15.71 -7.80 -11.99
N SER A 51 14.87 -6.86 -12.40
CA SER A 51 15.02 -6.15 -13.67
C SER A 51 16.14 -5.09 -13.63
N HIS A 52 16.85 -4.96 -12.51
CA HIS A 52 17.76 -3.84 -12.22
C HIS A 52 17.06 -2.48 -12.38
N GLY A 53 15.75 -2.45 -12.10
CA GLY A 53 14.94 -1.24 -12.17
C GLY A 53 15.26 -0.32 -10.99
N SER A 54 15.35 0.97 -11.29
CA SER A 54 15.41 2.03 -10.30
C SER A 54 14.12 2.83 -10.29
N ILE A 55 13.86 3.52 -9.19
CA ILE A 55 12.72 4.41 -9.03
C ILE A 55 13.20 5.85 -9.15
N GLU A 56 12.59 6.57 -10.09
CA GLU A 56 12.88 7.97 -10.37
C GLU A 56 11.68 8.87 -10.09
N ASP A 57 11.95 10.14 -9.81
CA ASP A 57 10.91 11.14 -9.61
C ASP A 57 9.98 11.22 -10.83
N GLY A 58 8.70 10.91 -10.61
CA GLY A 58 7.66 10.99 -11.64
C GLY A 58 7.67 9.83 -12.63
N ASP A 59 8.45 8.78 -12.39
CA ASP A 59 8.37 7.56 -13.19
C ASP A 59 7.03 6.80 -12.98
N ALA A 60 6.89 5.65 -13.63
CA ALA A 60 5.68 4.84 -13.52
C ALA A 60 5.48 4.26 -12.09
N THR A 61 6.57 3.94 -11.39
CA THR A 61 6.54 3.37 -10.04
C THR A 61 6.17 4.44 -9.01
N HIS A 62 6.77 5.63 -9.10
CA HIS A 62 6.46 6.77 -8.27
C HIS A 62 4.98 7.15 -8.38
N ARG A 63 4.49 7.33 -9.61
CA ARG A 63 3.07 7.62 -9.88
C ARG A 63 2.14 6.49 -9.41
N PHE A 64 2.58 5.25 -9.55
CA PHE A 64 1.83 4.11 -9.03
C PHE A 64 1.71 4.18 -7.50
N LEU A 65 2.80 4.50 -6.80
CA LEU A 65 2.82 4.61 -5.34
C LEU A 65 1.97 5.79 -4.86
N GLU A 66 2.10 6.97 -5.46
CA GLU A 66 1.26 8.14 -5.12
C GLU A 66 -0.23 7.87 -5.32
N LYS A 67 -0.59 7.02 -6.28
CA LYS A 67 -2.00 6.68 -6.55
C LYS A 67 -2.51 5.47 -5.77
N HIS A 68 -1.66 4.48 -5.54
CA HIS A 68 -2.08 3.14 -5.12
C HIS A 68 -1.36 2.61 -3.88
N LEU A 69 -0.54 3.40 -3.17
CA LEU A 69 0.06 2.95 -1.92
C LEU A 69 -1.01 2.42 -0.95
N LEU A 70 -2.00 3.23 -0.57
CA LEU A 70 -3.02 2.78 0.39
C LEU A 70 -3.89 1.61 -0.13
N HIS A 71 -4.21 1.62 -1.43
CA HIS A 71 -4.91 0.51 -2.08
C HIS A 71 -4.13 -0.80 -1.99
N TRP A 72 -2.82 -0.73 -2.17
CA TRP A 72 -1.92 -1.87 -2.04
C TRP A 72 -1.80 -2.29 -0.57
N LEU A 73 -1.68 -1.36 0.38
CA LEU A 73 -1.69 -1.67 1.82
C LEU A 73 -2.98 -2.41 2.23
N GLU A 74 -4.14 -1.95 1.77
CA GLU A 74 -5.44 -2.60 2.01
C GLU A 74 -5.42 -4.05 1.49
N ALA A 75 -4.97 -4.26 0.25
CA ALA A 75 -4.89 -5.60 -0.34
C ALA A 75 -3.91 -6.51 0.45
N MET A 76 -2.75 -6.00 0.84
CA MET A 76 -1.78 -6.75 1.65
C MET A 76 -2.36 -7.12 3.02
N SER A 77 -3.13 -6.23 3.65
CA SER A 77 -3.85 -6.52 4.88
C SER A 77 -4.90 -7.61 4.72
N LEU A 78 -5.71 -7.52 3.66
CA LEU A 78 -6.72 -8.51 3.34
C LEU A 78 -6.12 -9.91 3.12
N MET A 79 -4.87 -10.00 2.71
CA MET A 79 -4.13 -11.26 2.56
C MET A 79 -3.37 -11.70 3.81
N HIS A 80 -3.47 -10.98 4.93
CA HIS A 80 -2.66 -11.16 6.14
C HIS A 80 -1.14 -10.97 5.95
N ASP A 81 -0.74 -10.22 4.92
CA ASP A 81 0.66 -10.00 4.51
C ASP A 81 1.21 -8.63 4.98
N THR A 82 0.72 -8.08 6.10
CA THR A 82 1.14 -6.76 6.60
C THR A 82 2.61 -6.70 7.01
N SER A 83 3.16 -7.79 7.55
CA SER A 83 4.58 -7.89 7.87
C SER A 83 5.44 -7.84 6.60
N LEU A 84 5.07 -8.58 5.56
CA LEU A 84 5.71 -8.52 4.26
C LEU A 84 5.64 -7.09 3.69
N CYS A 85 4.50 -6.43 3.81
CA CYS A 85 4.33 -5.05 3.37
C CYS A 85 5.32 -4.06 4.02
N VAL A 86 5.56 -4.16 5.34
CA VAL A 86 6.57 -3.34 6.04
C VAL A 86 7.96 -3.53 5.41
N HIS A 87 8.35 -4.78 5.16
CA HIS A 87 9.64 -5.11 4.56
C HIS A 87 9.76 -4.58 3.13
N LEU A 88 8.70 -4.71 2.34
CA LEU A 88 8.65 -4.27 0.95
C LEU A 88 8.76 -2.73 0.85
N VAL A 89 8.03 -1.96 1.65
CA VAL A 89 8.15 -0.49 1.66
C VAL A 89 9.56 -0.04 2.05
N ALA A 90 10.18 -0.71 3.02
CA ALA A 90 11.57 -0.42 3.40
C ALA A 90 12.55 -0.72 2.25
N ARG A 91 12.34 -1.81 1.50
CA ARG A 91 13.15 -2.18 0.32
C ARG A 91 13.01 -1.18 -0.83
N LEU A 92 11.84 -0.59 -1.07
CA LEU A 92 11.65 0.39 -2.16
C LEU A 92 12.64 1.56 -2.07
N ARG A 93 12.96 1.98 -0.85
CA ARG A 93 13.92 3.06 -0.60
C ARG A 93 15.32 2.77 -1.14
N LEU A 94 15.70 1.49 -1.23
CA LEU A 94 17.00 1.06 -1.75
C LEU A 94 17.06 1.13 -3.28
N LEU A 95 15.90 1.18 -3.95
CA LEU A 95 15.79 1.23 -5.40
C LEU A 95 15.68 2.67 -5.94
N VAL A 96 15.59 3.67 -5.07
CA VAL A 96 15.48 5.08 -5.48
C VAL A 96 16.82 5.60 -6.00
N THR A 97 16.81 6.27 -7.15
CA THR A 97 18.03 6.89 -7.67
C THR A 97 18.47 8.09 -6.81
N PRO A 98 19.78 8.36 -6.66
CA PRO A 98 20.27 9.42 -5.75
C PRO A 98 19.74 10.83 -6.04
N SER A 99 19.36 11.13 -7.28
CA SER A 99 18.82 12.42 -7.71
C SER A 99 17.30 12.57 -7.48
N SER A 100 16.61 11.50 -7.09
CA SER A 100 15.14 11.47 -7.01
C SER A 100 14.67 11.75 -5.59
N HIS A 101 14.64 13.04 -5.24
CA HIS A 101 14.38 13.51 -3.89
C HIS A 101 12.90 13.43 -3.49
N ALA A 102 11.98 13.57 -4.46
CA ALA A 102 10.54 13.55 -4.17
C ALA A 102 10.09 12.15 -3.75
N VAL A 103 10.41 11.13 -4.56
CA VAL A 103 10.07 9.74 -4.26
C VAL A 103 10.84 9.21 -3.03
N ALA A 104 12.09 9.65 -2.82
CA ALA A 104 12.84 9.32 -1.61
C ALA A 104 12.14 9.82 -0.35
N SER A 105 11.66 11.08 -0.36
CA SER A 105 10.94 11.69 0.76
C SER A 105 9.58 11.04 0.98
N PHE A 106 8.84 10.78 -0.10
CA PHE A 106 7.57 10.06 -0.06
C PHE A 106 7.73 8.66 0.56
N LEU A 107 8.70 7.86 0.09
CA LEU A 107 8.94 6.51 0.60
C LEU A 107 9.49 6.50 2.04
N HIS A 108 10.23 7.54 2.44
CA HIS A 108 10.64 7.72 3.83
C HIS A 108 9.43 7.94 4.73
N ASP A 109 8.52 8.85 4.35
CA ASP A 109 7.28 9.09 5.09
C ASP A 109 6.36 7.86 5.08
N ALA A 110 6.22 7.18 3.93
CA ALA A 110 5.45 5.95 3.79
C ALA A 110 5.96 4.83 4.70
N SER A 111 7.27 4.67 4.83
CA SER A 111 7.87 3.71 5.78
C SER A 111 7.42 4.01 7.22
N ARG A 112 7.44 5.29 7.62
CA ARG A 112 7.01 5.72 8.97
C ARG A 112 5.51 5.54 9.16
N PHE A 113 4.72 5.89 8.14
CA PHE A 113 3.26 5.72 8.14
C PHE A 113 2.88 4.26 8.34
N VAL A 114 3.45 3.37 7.52
CA VAL A 114 3.17 1.93 7.60
C VAL A 114 3.60 1.37 8.94
N LEU A 115 4.81 1.68 9.43
CA LEU A 115 5.26 1.22 10.75
C LEU A 115 4.35 1.69 11.89
N ARG A 116 3.86 2.94 11.82
CA ARG A 116 3.00 3.51 12.84
C ARG A 116 1.62 2.87 12.89
N PHE A 117 1.07 2.49 11.73
CA PHE A 117 -0.31 2.01 11.61
C PHE A 117 -0.43 0.54 11.22
N VAL A 118 0.65 -0.24 11.24
CA VAL A 118 0.63 -1.66 10.83
C VAL A 118 -0.33 -2.51 11.67
N SER A 119 -0.49 -2.22 12.97
CA SER A 119 -1.46 -2.91 13.84
C SER A 119 -2.90 -2.63 13.39
N VAL A 120 -3.23 -1.35 13.19
CA VAL A 120 -4.52 -0.91 12.67
C VAL A 120 -4.79 -1.52 11.30
N LEU A 121 -3.79 -1.51 10.43
CA LEU A 121 -3.85 -2.10 9.10
C LEU A 121 -4.17 -3.59 9.19
N ALA A 122 -3.50 -4.35 10.06
CA ALA A 122 -3.71 -5.78 10.23
C ALA A 122 -5.09 -6.14 10.82
N GLU A 123 -5.63 -5.29 11.70
CA GLU A 123 -6.91 -5.54 12.35
C GLU A 123 -8.11 -5.08 11.52
N ALA A 124 -8.05 -3.89 10.94
CA ALA A 124 -9.16 -3.25 10.24
C ALA A 124 -8.65 -2.54 8.97
N PRO A 125 -8.60 -3.23 7.81
CA PRO A 125 -7.91 -2.75 6.61
C PRO A 125 -8.33 -1.35 6.15
N LEU A 126 -9.63 -1.03 6.27
CA LEU A 126 -10.19 0.25 5.85
C LEU A 126 -9.86 1.43 6.78
N GLN A 127 -9.40 1.19 8.01
CA GLN A 127 -8.95 2.28 8.90
C GLN A 127 -7.75 3.04 8.35
N ILE A 128 -7.02 2.47 7.38
CA ILE A 128 -5.90 3.14 6.72
C ILE A 128 -6.33 4.42 6.00
N TYR A 129 -7.57 4.50 5.52
CA TYR A 129 -8.16 5.68 4.87
C TYR A 129 -8.82 6.65 5.86
N SER A 130 -8.93 6.29 7.13
CA SER A 130 -9.60 7.10 8.15
C SER A 130 -8.63 7.42 9.28
N SER A 131 -8.59 6.61 10.32
CA SER A 131 -7.77 6.87 11.51
C SER A 131 -6.28 7.06 11.17
N ALA A 132 -5.72 6.27 10.24
CA ALA A 132 -4.30 6.40 9.92
C ALA A 132 -3.96 7.75 9.28
N LEU A 133 -4.75 8.21 8.30
CA LEU A 133 -4.56 9.53 7.69
C LEU A 133 -4.85 10.66 8.69
N LEU A 134 -5.96 10.57 9.43
CA LEU A 134 -6.38 11.59 10.38
C LEU A 134 -5.34 11.83 11.49
N PHE A 135 -4.77 10.74 12.04
CA PHE A 135 -3.78 10.80 13.11
C PHE A 135 -2.33 10.87 12.61
N SER A 136 -2.11 10.92 11.31
CA SER A 136 -0.79 11.24 10.74
C SER A 136 -0.43 12.70 10.98
N PRO A 137 0.85 13.04 11.17
CA PRO A 137 1.28 14.43 11.30
C PRO A 137 0.83 15.25 10.09
N TRP A 138 0.55 16.54 10.28
CA TRP A 138 0.17 17.44 9.19
C TRP A 138 1.26 17.60 8.13
N THR A 139 2.51 17.30 8.47
CA THR A 139 3.67 17.32 7.57
C THR A 139 3.92 15.97 6.88
N SER A 140 3.01 14.99 7.04
CA SER A 140 3.14 13.69 6.37
C SER A 140 2.78 13.84 4.90
N ILE A 141 3.71 13.45 4.03
CA ILE A 141 3.54 13.45 2.58
C ILE A 141 2.47 12.43 2.19
N VAL A 142 2.46 11.25 2.83
CA VAL A 142 1.40 10.25 2.60
C VAL A 142 0.05 10.83 2.97
N ARG A 143 -0.06 11.54 4.10
CA ARG A 143 -1.30 12.23 4.43
C ARG A 143 -1.69 13.22 3.34
N GLU A 144 -0.80 14.11 2.94
CA GLU A 144 -1.06 15.13 1.91
C GLU A 144 -1.52 14.52 0.58
N VAL A 145 -0.91 13.42 0.15
CA VAL A 145 -1.23 12.74 -1.12
C VAL A 145 -2.59 12.04 -1.09
N PHE A 146 -3.04 11.55 0.08
CA PHE A 146 -4.22 10.69 0.19
C PHE A 146 -5.38 11.27 1.01
N ILE A 147 -5.21 12.45 1.62
CA ILE A 147 -6.29 13.12 2.34
C ILE A 147 -7.11 13.93 1.32
N ASP A 148 -8.37 13.52 1.15
CA ASP A 148 -9.37 14.29 0.40
C ASP A 148 -9.84 15.51 1.22
#